data_AF-A0A7S3HDW5-F1
#
_entry.id   AF-A0A7S3HDW5-F1
#
_cell.length_a   1.000
_cell.length_b   1.000
_cell.length_c   1.000
_cell.angle_alpha   90.00
_cell.angle_beta   90.00
_cell.angle_gamma   90.00
#
_symmetry.space_group_name_H-M   'P 1'
#
loop_
_entity.id
_entity.type
_entity.pdbx_description
1 polymer ?
#
loop_
_entity_poly.entity_id
_entity_poly.type
_entity_poly.pdbx_seq_one_letter_code
_entity_poly.pdbx_strand_id
1 'polypeptide(L)'
;TVAGTEGSCSEQHAAPGDASEGRVAALLKEFFTWAVEKLPEYSRHSLSVVSGKAEPRRGGAGGLGRKPVLVEVPFKPEDNAARCLRASVWEGSIRPEFERAQRLAAQIVEGSGRQKAFAVRTLFAQKGGAKDVDFE
;
A
#
# COMPACT_ATOMS: atom_id res chain seq x y z
N THR A 1 -39.49 -5.01 37.32
CA THR A 1 -38.85 -5.81 36.26
C THR A 1 -38.67 -4.91 35.06
N VAL A 2 -37.47 -4.39 34.84
CA VAL A 2 -37.18 -3.44 33.75
C VAL A 2 -36.60 -4.25 32.59
N ALA A 3 -37.33 -4.27 31.47
CA ALA A 3 -36.90 -4.92 30.24
C ALA A 3 -35.78 -4.08 29.59
N GLY A 4 -34.63 -4.71 29.35
CA GLY A 4 -33.53 -4.12 28.61
C GLY A 4 -33.82 -4.19 27.11
N THR A 5 -33.83 -3.02 26.46
CA THR A 5 -33.89 -2.89 25.01
C THR A 5 -32.50 -2.57 24.46
N GLU A 6 -31.99 -3.53 23.70
CA GLU A 6 -31.40 -3.33 22.37
C GLU A 6 -30.10 -2.51 22.29
N GLY A 7 -28.99 -3.17 22.60
CA GLY A 7 -27.71 -2.90 21.95
C GLY A 7 -27.57 -3.81 20.73
N SER A 8 -27.81 -3.28 19.53
CA SER A 8 -27.32 -3.89 18.28
C SER A 8 -26.95 -2.79 17.30
N CYS A 9 -25.85 -2.09 17.61
CA CYS A 9 -25.17 -1.25 16.64
C CYS A 9 -24.42 -2.16 15.65
N SER A 10 -25.16 -2.72 14.70
CA SER A 10 -24.58 -3.37 13.53
C SER A 10 -24.33 -2.25 12.51
N GLU A 11 -23.24 -1.49 12.68
CA GLU A 11 -22.67 -0.73 11.57
C GLU A 11 -22.18 -1.73 10.53
N GLN A 12 -23.10 -2.17 9.68
CA GLN A 12 -22.77 -2.77 8.41
C GLN A 12 -22.12 -1.66 7.59
N HIS A 13 -20.80 -1.57 7.65
CA HIS A 13 -20.03 -0.80 6.67
C HIS A 13 -20.38 -1.39 5.31
N ALA A 14 -21.30 -0.72 4.60
CA ALA A 14 -21.68 -1.07 3.24
C ALA A 14 -20.38 -1.22 2.44
N ALA A 15 -20.16 -2.44 1.91
CA ALA A 15 -19.00 -2.71 1.08
C ALA A 15 -18.95 -1.65 -0.02
N PRO A 16 -17.83 -0.93 -0.18
CA PRO A 16 -17.80 0.19 -1.08
C PRO A 16 -17.98 -0.39 -2.50
N GLY A 17 -18.99 0.09 -3.24
CA GLY A 17 -19.42 -0.54 -4.50
C GLY A 17 -18.33 -0.58 -5.57
N ASP A 18 -18.52 -1.38 -6.64
CA ASP A 18 -17.53 -1.68 -7.71
C ASP A 18 -16.70 -0.48 -8.21
N ALA A 19 -17.27 0.73 -8.25
CA ALA A 19 -16.59 1.95 -8.66
C ALA A 19 -15.52 2.46 -7.67
N SER A 20 -15.61 2.11 -6.40
CA SER A 20 -14.62 2.44 -5.37
C SER A 20 -13.43 1.48 -5.41
N GLU A 21 -13.69 0.18 -5.51
CA GLU A 21 -12.67 -0.85 -5.64
C GLU A 21 -11.84 -0.63 -6.91
N GLY A 22 -12.49 -0.29 -8.03
CA GLY A 22 -11.80 0.09 -9.26
C GLY A 22 -10.88 1.30 -9.11
N ARG A 23 -11.28 2.31 -8.31
CA ARG A 23 -10.44 3.48 -8.00
C ARG A 23 -9.26 3.12 -7.10
N VAL A 24 -9.47 2.31 -6.08
CA VAL A 24 -8.39 1.84 -5.20
C VAL A 24 -7.41 0.96 -5.98
N ALA A 25 -7.88 0.11 -6.87
CA ALA A 25 -7.02 -0.69 -7.75
C ALA A 25 -6.16 0.20 -8.68
N ALA A 26 -6.73 1.29 -9.22
CA ALA A 26 -5.97 2.27 -9.99
C ALA A 26 -4.89 2.97 -9.13
N LEU A 27 -5.24 3.40 -7.91
CA LEU A 27 -4.28 3.99 -6.97
C LEU A 27 -3.16 3.01 -6.59
N LEU A 28 -3.46 1.71 -6.43
CA LEU A 28 -2.46 0.68 -6.18
C LEU A 28 -1.51 0.54 -7.37
N LYS A 29 -2.03 0.54 -8.61
CA LYS A 29 -1.19 0.54 -9.82
C LYS A 29 -0.26 1.75 -9.86
N GLU A 30 -0.80 2.95 -9.63
CA GLU A 30 -0.03 4.19 -9.61
C GLU A 30 1.05 4.17 -8.53
N PHE A 31 0.69 3.72 -7.32
CA PHE A 31 1.62 3.59 -6.21
C PHE A 31 2.76 2.63 -6.53
N PHE A 32 2.48 1.43 -7.05
CA PHE A 32 3.53 0.46 -7.36
C PHE A 32 4.39 0.89 -8.54
N THR A 33 3.82 1.59 -9.51
CA THR A 33 4.58 2.20 -10.61
C THR A 33 5.54 3.25 -10.08
N TRP A 34 5.03 4.20 -9.29
CA TRP A 34 5.85 5.19 -8.61
C TRP A 34 6.92 4.55 -7.72
N ALA A 35 6.58 3.50 -6.97
CA ALA A 35 7.50 2.85 -6.05
C ALA A 35 8.71 2.25 -6.78
N VAL A 36 8.47 1.54 -7.89
CA VAL A 36 9.53 0.91 -8.70
C VAL A 36 10.42 1.98 -9.35
N GLU A 37 9.82 3.04 -9.89
CA GLU A 37 10.55 4.07 -10.63
C GLU A 37 11.29 5.06 -9.71
N LYS A 38 10.66 5.49 -8.62
CA LYS A 38 11.12 6.64 -7.83
C LYS A 38 11.79 6.27 -6.51
N LEU A 39 11.39 5.20 -5.82
CA LEU A 39 12.02 4.85 -4.53
C LEU A 39 13.53 4.60 -4.64
N PRO A 40 14.07 3.97 -5.70
CA PRO A 40 15.52 3.84 -5.86
C PRO A 40 16.25 5.19 -5.91
N GLU A 41 15.66 6.20 -6.56
CA GLU A 41 16.17 7.57 -6.64
C GLU A 41 16.12 8.29 -5.27
N TYR A 42 15.12 7.95 -4.44
CA TYR A 42 14.94 8.49 -3.10
C TYR A 42 15.86 7.90 -2.02
N SER A 43 16.77 7.00 -2.38
CA SER A 43 17.88 6.60 -1.50
C SER A 43 18.75 7.78 -1.01
N ARG A 44 18.66 8.92 -1.69
CA ARG A 44 19.34 10.19 -1.35
C ARG A 44 18.43 11.24 -0.73
N HIS A 45 17.16 10.93 -0.55
CA HIS A 45 16.13 11.84 -0.06
C HIS A 45 15.52 11.33 1.25
N SER A 46 14.99 12.25 2.06
CA SER A 46 14.03 11.96 3.11
C SER A 46 12.62 12.12 2.55
N LEU A 47 11.71 11.23 2.92
CA LEU A 47 10.30 11.30 2.56
C LEU A 47 9.52 11.79 3.77
N SER A 48 8.93 12.98 3.66
CA SER A 48 8.17 13.59 4.73
C SER A 48 6.68 13.31 4.57
N VAL A 49 6.08 12.65 5.56
CA VAL A 49 4.63 12.42 5.59
C VAL A 49 3.87 13.73 5.84
N VAL A 50 4.44 14.66 6.58
CA VAL A 50 3.80 15.94 6.94
C VAL A 50 3.72 16.88 5.75
N SER A 51 4.80 17.02 4.99
CA SER A 51 4.83 17.93 3.83
C SER A 51 4.42 17.26 2.52
N GLY A 52 4.41 15.92 2.46
CA GLY A 52 4.19 15.15 1.24
C GLY A 52 5.32 15.31 0.22
N LYS A 53 6.50 15.78 0.64
CA LYS A 53 7.65 16.07 -0.23
C LYS A 53 8.81 15.14 0.04
N ALA A 54 9.64 14.97 -0.99
CA ALA A 54 10.94 14.35 -0.88
C ALA A 54 12.01 15.45 -0.77
N GLU A 55 12.77 15.49 0.32
CA GLU A 55 13.82 16.48 0.54
C GLU A 55 15.21 15.85 0.44
N PRO A 56 16.21 16.54 -0.14
CA PRO A 56 17.58 16.03 -0.15
C PRO A 56 18.07 15.79 1.29
N ARG A 57 18.67 14.62 1.55
CA ARG A 57 19.19 14.30 2.88
C ARG A 57 20.25 15.32 3.29
N ARG A 58 19.95 16.13 4.30
CA ARG A 58 20.90 17.05 4.92
C ARG A 58 21.83 16.28 5.85
N GLY A 59 22.99 15.84 5.33
CA GLY A 59 24.08 15.28 6.12
C GLY A 59 24.14 13.76 6.22
N GLY A 60 25.38 13.24 6.24
CA GLY A 60 25.69 11.82 6.45
C GLY A 60 26.94 11.33 5.70
N ALA A 61 28.06 12.05 5.79
CA ALA A 61 29.38 11.60 5.32
C ALA A 61 30.11 10.70 6.34
N GLY A 62 29.45 10.25 7.41
CA GLY A 62 30.10 9.52 8.50
C GLY A 62 29.26 8.35 8.99
N GLY A 63 29.69 7.14 8.62
CA GLY A 63 29.49 5.92 9.40
C GLY A 63 28.12 5.24 9.28
N LEU A 64 28.15 3.97 8.84
CA LEU A 64 27.04 3.00 8.85
C LEU A 64 26.02 3.17 7.71
N GLY A 65 26.29 2.45 6.61
CA GLY A 65 25.41 2.10 5.49
C GLY A 65 24.18 2.97 5.23
N ARG A 66 24.19 3.72 4.12
CA ARG A 66 23.01 4.47 3.63
C ARG A 66 21.77 3.58 3.69
N LYS A 67 20.77 4.02 4.46
CA LYS A 67 19.47 3.34 4.50
C LYS A 67 18.80 3.42 3.14
N PRO A 68 18.23 2.31 2.63
CA PRO A 68 17.60 2.28 1.31
C PRO A 68 16.45 3.27 1.22
N VAL A 69 15.67 3.41 2.30
CA VAL A 69 14.55 4.34 2.42
C VAL A 69 14.65 5.10 3.74
N LEU A 70 14.30 6.39 3.72
CA LEU A 70 14.17 7.23 4.91
C LEU A 70 12.81 7.90 4.87
N VAL A 71 11.95 7.55 5.82
CA VAL A 71 10.61 8.13 5.99
C VAL A 71 10.58 8.83 7.34
N GLU A 72 10.32 10.13 7.33
CA GLU A 72 10.24 10.94 8.54
C GLU A 72 8.97 10.59 9.32
N VAL A 73 9.09 10.51 10.66
CA VAL A 73 7.94 10.28 11.53
C VAL A 73 7.19 11.60 11.75
N PRO A 74 5.85 11.65 11.58
CA PRO A 74 5.08 12.83 11.93
C PRO A 74 5.36 13.27 13.37
N PHE A 75 5.55 14.58 13.57
CA PHE A 75 5.85 15.20 14.87
C PHE A 75 7.22 14.84 15.49
N LYS A 76 8.04 14.02 14.80
CA LYS A 76 9.44 13.71 15.14
C LYS A 76 10.29 13.54 13.86
N PRO A 77 10.52 14.62 13.08
CA PRO A 77 11.18 14.54 11.78
C PRO A 77 12.63 14.02 11.83
N GLU A 78 13.26 14.02 13.01
CA GLU A 78 14.56 13.42 13.29
C GLU A 78 14.53 11.87 13.28
N ASP A 79 13.35 11.26 13.46
CA ASP A 79 13.18 9.81 13.47
C ASP A 79 12.91 9.26 12.05
N ASN A 80 13.51 8.11 11.75
CA ASN A 80 13.22 7.35 10.53
C ASN A 80 12.29 6.17 10.84
N ALA A 81 11.07 6.19 10.30
CA ALA A 81 10.10 5.09 10.40
C ALA A 81 10.64 3.78 9.80
N ALA A 82 11.51 3.86 8.80
CA ALA A 82 12.17 2.72 8.16
C ALA A 82 13.55 2.39 8.78
N ARG A 83 13.87 2.86 10.00
CA ARG A 83 15.21 2.67 10.61
C ARG A 83 15.67 1.21 10.68
N CYS A 84 14.75 0.28 10.85
CA CYS A 84 15.06 -1.15 10.98
C CYS A 84 15.29 -1.82 9.61
N LEU A 85 14.98 -1.15 8.50
CA LEU A 85 15.13 -1.70 7.18
C LEU A 85 16.62 -1.83 6.81
N ARG A 86 17.05 -3.06 6.55
CA ARG A 86 18.40 -3.39 6.08
C ARG A 86 18.45 -3.34 4.57
N ALA A 87 19.60 -2.92 4.02
CA ALA A 87 19.82 -2.89 2.57
C ALA A 87 19.64 -4.27 1.93
N SER A 88 20.11 -5.34 2.60
CA SER A 88 19.94 -6.72 2.09
C SER A 88 18.48 -7.15 1.97
N VAL A 89 17.63 -6.79 2.94
CA VAL A 89 16.19 -7.09 2.91
C VAL A 89 15.48 -6.26 1.85
N TRP A 90 15.88 -5.00 1.69
CA TRP A 90 15.35 -4.14 0.64
C TRP A 90 15.63 -4.71 -0.74
N GLU A 91 16.90 -4.99 -1.05
CA GLU A 91 17.34 -5.47 -2.35
C GLU A 91 16.88 -6.91 -2.64
N GLY A 92 16.97 -7.79 -1.64
CA GLY A 92 16.71 -9.22 -1.81
C GLY A 92 15.23 -9.63 -1.68
N SER A 93 14.39 -8.78 -1.09
CA SER A 93 12.99 -9.16 -0.81
C SER A 93 12.00 -8.06 -1.19
N ILE A 94 12.17 -6.84 -0.69
CA ILE A 94 11.12 -5.81 -0.84
C ILE A 94 11.05 -5.26 -2.27
N ARG A 95 12.19 -4.87 -2.88
CA ARG A 95 12.20 -4.32 -4.25
C ARG A 95 11.63 -5.31 -5.29
N PRO A 96 12.05 -6.59 -5.31
CA PRO A 96 11.46 -7.57 -6.23
C PRO A 96 9.95 -7.73 -6.07
N GLU A 97 9.42 -7.62 -4.84
CA GLU A 97 7.97 -7.65 -4.61
C GLU A 97 7.26 -6.41 -5.13
N PHE A 98 7.87 -5.23 -5.05
CA PHE A 98 7.32 -4.03 -5.68
C PHE A 98 7.22 -4.18 -7.20
N GLU A 99 8.25 -4.74 -7.85
CA GLU A 99 8.22 -5.03 -9.29
C GLU A 99 7.14 -6.06 -9.65
N ARG A 100 6.98 -7.11 -8.84
CA ARG A 100 5.89 -8.09 -9.01
C ARG A 100 4.53 -7.43 -8.86
N ALA A 101 4.34 -6.63 -7.81
CA ALA A 101 3.09 -5.95 -7.52
C ALA A 101 2.72 -4.94 -8.60
N GLN A 102 3.68 -4.21 -9.16
CA GLN A 102 3.47 -3.32 -10.30
C GLN A 102 2.90 -4.07 -11.50
N ARG A 103 3.51 -5.21 -11.89
CA ARG A 103 3.03 -6.03 -13.01
C ARG A 103 1.63 -6.56 -12.78
N LEU A 104 1.36 -7.08 -11.58
CA LEU A 104 0.04 -7.60 -11.21
C LEU A 104 -1.02 -6.49 -11.21
N ALA A 105 -0.72 -5.35 -10.61
CA ALA A 105 -1.65 -4.21 -10.58
C ALA A 105 -1.94 -3.67 -11.99
N ALA A 106 -0.94 -3.62 -12.88
CA ALA A 106 -1.14 -3.26 -14.28
C ALA A 106 -2.10 -4.23 -14.98
N GLN A 107 -1.88 -5.54 -14.86
CA GLN A 107 -2.77 -6.56 -15.44
C GLN A 107 -4.22 -6.43 -14.95
N ILE A 108 -4.42 -6.18 -13.65
CA ILE A 108 -5.77 -6.06 -13.07
C ILE A 108 -6.49 -4.81 -13.58
N VAL A 109 -5.79 -3.68 -13.67
CA VAL A 109 -6.38 -2.40 -14.07
C VAL A 109 -6.58 -2.31 -15.58
N GLU A 110 -5.66 -2.86 -16.37
CA GLU A 110 -5.69 -2.82 -17.85
C GLU A 110 -6.51 -3.96 -18.46
N GLY A 111 -6.87 -4.98 -17.68
CA GLY A 111 -7.80 -6.03 -18.09
C GLY A 111 -9.17 -5.46 -18.50
N SER A 112 -9.93 -6.23 -19.27
CA SER A 112 -11.23 -5.80 -19.80
C SER A 112 -12.39 -6.63 -19.23
N GLY A 113 -13.57 -6.01 -19.20
CA GLY A 113 -14.85 -6.66 -18.91
C GLY A 113 -14.93 -7.36 -17.55
N ARG A 114 -15.58 -8.53 -17.53
CA ARG A 114 -15.84 -9.35 -16.32
C ARG A 114 -14.56 -9.79 -15.61
N GLN A 115 -13.48 -10.04 -16.35
CA GLN A 115 -12.21 -10.49 -15.76
C GLN A 115 -11.58 -9.42 -14.88
N LYS A 116 -11.62 -8.15 -15.31
CA LYS A 116 -11.18 -7.02 -14.50
C LYS A 116 -12.02 -6.87 -13.22
N ALA A 117 -13.36 -6.91 -13.35
CA ALA A 117 -14.24 -6.78 -12.20
C ALA A 117 -14.00 -7.90 -11.15
N PHE A 118 -13.84 -9.13 -11.60
CA PHE A 118 -13.53 -10.27 -10.73
C PHE A 118 -12.16 -10.14 -10.05
N ALA A 119 -11.13 -9.75 -10.81
CA ALA A 119 -9.78 -9.60 -10.26
C ALA A 119 -9.70 -8.46 -9.23
N VAL A 120 -10.37 -7.33 -9.50
CA VAL A 120 -10.49 -6.21 -8.56
C VAL A 120 -11.19 -6.66 -7.28
N ARG A 121 -12.33 -7.35 -7.37
CA ARG A 121 -13.04 -7.87 -6.18
C ARG A 121 -12.18 -8.84 -5.38
N THR A 122 -11.40 -9.67 -6.05
CA THR A 122 -10.51 -10.64 -5.40
C THR A 122 -9.41 -9.96 -4.58
N LEU A 123 -8.91 -8.78 -5.00
CA LEU A 123 -7.94 -8.01 -4.21
C LEU A 123 -8.49 -7.57 -2.86
N PHE A 124 -9.79 -7.29 -2.77
CA PHE A 124 -10.44 -6.74 -1.59
C PHE A 124 -11.33 -7.76 -0.87
N ALA A 125 -11.42 -8.99 -1.38
CA ALA A 125 -12.18 -10.05 -0.77
C ALA A 125 -11.60 -10.36 0.62
N GLN A 126 -12.45 -10.26 1.66
CA GLN A 126 -12.06 -10.69 3.00
C GLN A 126 -11.76 -12.18 2.97
N LYS A 127 -10.61 -12.58 3.52
CA LYS A 127 -10.19 -13.97 3.66
C LYS A 127 -11.12 -14.68 4.65
N GLY A 128 -12.24 -15.21 4.14
CA GLY A 128 -13.33 -15.81 4.92
C GLY A 128 -14.73 -15.50 4.38
N GLY A 129 -14.87 -14.57 3.43
CA GLY A 129 -16.14 -14.17 2.81
C GLY A 129 -16.45 -14.82 1.46
N ALA A 130 -15.60 -15.74 0.98
CA ALA A 130 -15.91 -16.57 -0.18
C ALA A 130 -16.91 -17.66 0.24
N LYS A 131 -18.16 -17.26 0.46
CA LYS A 131 -19.27 -18.20 0.26
C LYS A 131 -19.45 -18.31 -1.25
N ASP A 132 -19.46 -19.55 -1.69
CA ASP A 132 -19.66 -20.05 -3.06
C ASP A 132 -20.31 -19.02 -3.99
N VAL A 133 -19.53 -18.54 -4.95
CA VAL A 133 -20.10 -17.95 -6.16
C VAL A 133 -20.35 -19.15 -7.07
N ASP A 134 -21.54 -19.72 -6.96
CA ASP A 134 -22.02 -20.75 -7.88
C ASP A 134 -21.99 -20.18 -9.30
N PHE A 135 -21.30 -20.91 -10.18
CA PHE A 135 -21.28 -20.68 -11.62
C PHE A 135 -22.43 -21.49 -12.23
N GLU A 136 -23.47 -20.82 -12.71
CA GLU A 136 -24.39 -21.34 -13.74
C GLU A 136 -24.00 -20.78 -15.11
#